data_AF-B7QDZ2-F1
#
_entry.id   AF-B7QDZ2-F1
#
_cell.length_a   1.000
_cell.length_b   1.000
_cell.length_c   1.000
_cell.angle_alpha   90.00
_cell.angle_beta   90.00
_cell.angle_gamma   90.00
#
_symmetry.space_group_name_H-M   'P 1'
#
loop_
_entity.id
_entity.type
_entity.pdbx_description
1 polymer ?
#
loop_
_entity_poly.entity_id
_entity_poly.type
_entity_poly.pdbx_seq_one_letter_code
_entity_poly.pdbx_strand_id
1 'polypeptide(L)'
;FMLSPASAIVLPTLSVYGRHLGLNAASVGLALTVAPFIILLVRPLIGKMADHLQTITLVLNVVLVMEVVGLFVLTATPPIEVSEQLETGHSFLTHLNIGNVTSDASVDPANHLCTGFGRATVDLRLLEPTSNALKLLSNDSELKQNLRLNSDITSSLVCDANCSADLSQCLASTEDPHTIGQEFLHYQFWVFMIMLFIIRISISTAFSLSDTACFEALGSAPQDYAMQRLWGTLGWGIVATLSGLLIDTVNAALGYSDHTPGLYLAAALIILQTGVGFRWNLKTAKKSRAVLKNVGPLLKKPRHLCFLLDIFVVGCCSSVHWYYSYWYFTDLKASKLLMGLTLATQSLLGDLPFMFISGWLIGKLKHINVVRLAFLGFFVKFLAYSYLRNPWYAIGIELLQGPTYGSFYVAMTSYARSISPPGTEATFLSLILGVFDCLGECLS
;
A
#
# COMPACT_ATOMS: atom_id res chain seq x y z
N PHE A 1 20.16 7.08 8.81
CA PHE A 1 20.22 6.04 7.75
C PHE A 1 19.50 4.75 8.10
N MET A 2 19.50 4.27 9.35
CA MET A 2 18.66 3.11 9.75
C MET A 2 17.14 3.40 9.80
N LEU A 3 16.73 4.64 9.49
CA LEU A 3 15.34 5.01 9.22
C LEU A 3 14.77 4.33 7.96
N SER A 4 15.52 4.35 6.86
CA SER A 4 15.09 3.76 5.57
C SER A 4 14.75 2.26 5.69
N PRO A 5 15.60 1.42 6.32
CA PRO A 5 15.33 -0.01 6.46
C PRO A 5 14.06 -0.38 7.22
N ALA A 6 13.73 0.32 8.32
CA ALA A 6 12.50 0.02 9.06
C ALA A 6 11.26 0.39 8.25
N SER A 7 11.28 1.54 7.56
CA SER A 7 10.19 1.97 6.68
C SER A 7 9.97 1.01 5.49
N ALA A 8 11.01 0.29 5.06
CA ALA A 8 10.90 -0.76 4.02
C ALA A 8 9.97 -1.91 4.44
N ILE A 9 9.82 -2.15 5.74
CA ILE A 9 8.87 -3.12 6.30
C ILE A 9 7.52 -2.46 6.53
N VAL A 10 7.50 -1.32 7.22
CA VAL A 10 6.25 -0.67 7.66
C VAL A 10 5.38 -0.23 6.49
N LEU A 11 5.94 0.46 5.49
CA LEU A 11 5.13 1.08 4.43
C LEU A 11 4.32 0.05 3.62
N PRO A 12 4.93 -1.05 3.14
CA PRO A 12 4.16 -2.04 2.39
C PRO A 12 3.19 -2.84 3.27
N THR A 13 3.62 -3.22 4.48
CA THR A 13 2.79 -4.01 5.41
C THR A 13 1.59 -3.22 5.93
N LEU A 14 1.72 -1.90 6.14
CA LEU A 14 0.65 -1.05 6.68
C LEU A 14 -0.58 -1.06 5.77
N SER A 15 -0.39 -1.06 4.46
CA SER A 15 -1.48 -1.18 3.49
C SER A 15 -2.18 -2.54 3.61
N VAL A 16 -1.43 -3.63 3.71
CA VAL A 16 -1.98 -5.00 3.80
C VAL A 16 -2.61 -5.26 5.17
N TYR A 17 -2.12 -4.62 6.23
CA TYR A 17 -2.60 -4.79 7.59
C TYR A 17 -4.06 -4.33 7.76
N GLY A 18 -4.49 -3.30 7.02
CA GLY A 18 -5.90 -2.90 6.99
C GLY A 18 -6.82 -4.05 6.58
N ARG A 19 -6.41 -4.86 5.60
CA ARG A 19 -7.14 -6.07 5.19
C ARG A 19 -7.15 -7.15 6.28
N HIS A 20 -6.06 -7.29 7.02
CA HIS A 20 -6.01 -8.22 8.16
C HIS A 20 -6.99 -7.83 9.28
N LEU A 21 -7.25 -6.54 9.47
CA LEU A 21 -8.28 -6.05 10.41
C LEU A 21 -9.72 -6.26 9.92
N GLY A 22 -9.92 -6.76 8.68
CA GLY A 22 -11.24 -6.91 8.07
C GLY A 22 -11.76 -5.66 7.36
N LEU A 23 -10.89 -4.69 7.05
CA LEU A 23 -11.27 -3.49 6.29
C LEU A 23 -11.23 -3.76 4.77
N ASN A 24 -12.19 -3.20 4.03
CA ASN A 24 -12.23 -3.28 2.58
C ASN A 24 -11.12 -2.44 1.92
N ALA A 25 -10.69 -2.84 0.72
CA ALA A 25 -9.70 -2.13 -0.10
C ALA A 25 -10.04 -0.64 -0.30
N ALA A 26 -11.33 -0.33 -0.48
CA ALA A 26 -11.79 1.04 -0.68
C ALA A 26 -11.57 1.94 0.56
N SER A 27 -11.81 1.41 1.77
CA SER A 27 -11.66 2.17 3.01
C SER A 27 -10.20 2.36 3.39
N VAL A 28 -9.36 1.35 3.18
CA VAL A 28 -7.90 1.46 3.31
C VAL A 28 -7.31 2.41 2.28
N GLY A 29 -7.75 2.32 1.02
CA GLY A 29 -7.37 3.24 -0.06
C GLY A 29 -7.69 4.68 0.28
N LEU A 30 -8.91 4.96 0.76
CA LEU A 30 -9.31 6.30 1.20
C LEU A 30 -8.41 6.83 2.32
N ALA A 31 -8.09 6.02 3.33
CA ALA A 31 -7.19 6.42 4.41
C ALA A 31 -5.77 6.75 3.88
N LEU A 32 -5.27 5.95 2.93
CA LEU A 32 -3.98 6.17 2.27
C LEU A 32 -3.97 7.42 1.37
N THR A 33 -5.07 7.76 0.71
CA THR A 33 -5.20 8.98 -0.10
C THR A 33 -5.28 10.24 0.76
N VAL A 34 -5.96 10.18 1.91
CA VAL A 34 -6.08 11.33 2.83
C VAL A 34 -4.76 11.63 3.54
N ALA A 35 -3.94 10.61 3.83
CA ALA A 35 -2.72 10.77 4.62
C ALA A 35 -1.73 11.80 4.00
N PRO A 36 -1.38 11.74 2.69
CA PRO A 36 -0.53 12.73 2.03
C PRO A 36 -1.02 14.19 2.14
N PHE A 37 -2.33 14.45 2.13
CA PHE A 37 -2.87 15.80 2.32
C PHE A 37 -2.56 16.34 3.72
N ILE A 38 -2.75 15.51 4.74
CA ILE A 38 -2.42 15.87 6.12
C ILE A 38 -0.92 16.08 6.27
N ILE A 39 -0.10 15.20 5.70
CA ILE A 39 1.37 15.29 5.72
C ILE A 39 1.85 16.61 5.09
N LEU A 40 1.26 17.01 3.96
CA LEU A 40 1.60 18.27 3.28
C LEU A 40 1.41 19.49 4.19
N LEU A 41 0.40 19.48 5.06
CA LEU A 41 0.12 20.55 6.01
C LEU A 41 0.94 20.45 7.30
N VAL A 42 1.12 19.24 7.83
CA VAL A 42 1.76 18.99 9.13
C VAL A 42 3.29 19.07 9.05
N ARG A 43 3.89 18.62 7.95
CA ARG A 43 5.36 18.55 7.80
C ARG A 43 6.04 19.92 7.94
N PRO A 44 5.55 21.03 7.34
CA PRO A 44 6.11 22.36 7.59
C PRO A 44 5.96 22.84 9.04
N LEU A 45 4.88 22.44 9.73
CA LEU A 45 4.65 22.80 11.13
C LEU A 45 5.66 22.10 12.05
N ILE A 46 5.91 20.80 11.85
CA ILE A 46 6.93 20.08 12.62
C ILE A 46 8.33 20.61 12.29
N GLY A 47 8.59 20.94 11.02
CA GLY A 47 9.84 21.61 10.63
C GLY A 47 10.04 22.94 11.36
N LYS A 48 9.00 23.79 11.44
CA LYS A 48 9.03 25.04 12.20
C LYS A 48 9.22 24.82 13.70
N MET A 49 8.65 23.74 14.25
CA MET A 49 8.84 23.34 15.65
C MET A 49 10.29 22.93 15.91
N ALA A 50 10.91 22.14 15.02
CA ALA A 50 12.32 21.79 15.09
C ALA A 50 13.22 23.04 15.04
N ASP A 51 12.90 23.98 14.15
CA ASP A 51 13.58 25.27 14.05
C ASP A 51 13.42 26.09 15.36
N HIS A 52 12.25 26.07 16.00
CA HIS A 52 12.01 26.80 17.26
C HIS A 52 12.77 26.18 18.46
N LEU A 53 12.80 24.85 18.53
CA LEU A 53 13.49 24.10 19.59
C LEU A 53 15.02 24.06 19.39
N GLN A 54 15.53 24.55 18.25
CA GLN A 54 16.96 24.59 17.88
C GLN A 54 17.67 23.23 18.00
N THR A 55 16.90 22.13 17.98
CA THR A 55 17.38 20.76 18.23
C THR A 55 16.64 19.80 17.31
N ILE A 56 17.26 19.45 16.17
CA ILE A 56 16.69 18.50 15.21
C ILE A 56 16.59 17.11 15.84
N THR A 57 17.59 16.73 16.64
CA THR A 57 17.64 15.41 17.29
C THR A 57 16.44 15.14 18.19
N LEU A 58 16.04 16.11 19.02
CA LEU A 58 14.93 15.93 19.96
C LEU A 58 13.63 15.66 19.20
N VAL A 59 13.33 16.49 18.19
CA VAL A 59 12.12 16.33 17.39
C VAL A 59 12.14 15.02 16.61
N LEU A 60 13.28 14.64 16.03
CA LEU A 60 13.43 13.37 15.32
C LEU A 60 13.15 12.17 16.24
N ASN A 61 13.71 12.15 17.45
CA ASN A 61 13.49 11.05 18.41
C ASN A 61 12.03 11.00 18.88
N VAL A 62 11.39 12.14 19.13
CA VAL A 62 9.96 12.18 19.51
C VAL A 62 9.10 11.58 18.39
N VAL A 63 9.36 11.96 17.15
CA VAL A 63 8.64 11.45 15.98
C VAL A 63 8.81 9.93 15.82
N LEU A 64 10.03 9.41 16.04
CA LEU A 64 10.31 7.97 16.01
C LEU A 64 9.62 7.21 17.13
N VAL A 65 9.56 7.77 18.35
CA VAL A 65 8.81 7.17 19.46
C VAL A 65 7.32 7.13 19.14
N MET A 66 6.75 8.18 18.54
CA MET A 66 5.36 8.19 18.10
C MET A 66 5.07 7.11 17.05
N GLU A 67 6.02 6.83 16.15
CA GLU A 67 5.90 5.74 15.17
C GLU A 67 5.84 4.37 15.87
N VAL A 68 6.76 4.11 16.81
CA VAL A 68 6.80 2.86 17.57
C VAL A 68 5.52 2.66 18.38
N VAL A 69 5.04 3.70 19.07
CA VAL A 69 3.77 3.66 19.80
C VAL A 69 2.61 3.36 18.84
N GLY A 70 2.57 4.01 17.67
CA GLY A 70 1.56 3.75 16.65
C GLY A 70 1.55 2.29 16.18
N LEU A 71 2.73 1.70 15.96
CA LEU A 71 2.87 0.29 15.57
C LEU A 71 2.39 -0.67 16.67
N PHE A 72 2.69 -0.40 17.94
CA PHE A 72 2.22 -1.24 19.05
C PHE A 72 0.71 -1.14 19.26
N VAL A 73 0.13 0.05 19.15
CA VAL A 73 -1.33 0.22 19.23
C VAL A 73 -2.03 -0.47 18.07
N LEU A 74 -1.47 -0.35 16.86
CA LEU A 74 -2.01 -1.01 15.67
C LEU A 74 -1.98 -2.55 15.78
N THR A 75 -0.88 -3.11 16.28
CA THR A 75 -0.73 -4.57 16.49
C THR A 75 -1.55 -5.10 17.66
N ALA A 76 -1.84 -4.26 18.66
CA ALA A 76 -2.73 -4.61 19.77
C ALA A 76 -4.23 -4.53 19.40
N THR A 77 -4.57 -3.96 18.24
CA THR A 77 -5.97 -3.83 17.80
C THR A 77 -6.44 -5.18 17.25
N PRO A 78 -7.46 -5.83 17.86
CA PRO A 78 -7.97 -7.09 17.34
C PRO A 78 -8.69 -6.87 16.01
N PRO A 79 -8.66 -7.86 15.11
CA PRO A 79 -9.42 -7.79 13.86
C PRO A 79 -10.92 -7.68 14.15
N ILE A 80 -11.68 -7.11 13.20
CA ILE A 80 -13.13 -7.10 13.29
C ILE A 80 -13.60 -8.55 13.23
N GLU A 81 -14.13 -9.06 14.33
CA GLU A 81 -14.87 -10.32 14.32
C GLU A 81 -16.09 -10.11 13.43
N VAL A 82 -16.00 -10.56 12.19
CA VAL A 82 -17.20 -10.84 11.40
C VAL A 82 -17.87 -11.96 12.16
N SER A 83 -18.92 -11.65 12.93
CA SER A 83 -19.82 -12.67 13.43
C SER A 83 -20.27 -13.44 12.22
N GLU A 84 -19.66 -14.61 12.05
CA GLU A 84 -20.13 -15.67 11.19
C GLU A 84 -21.58 -15.90 11.60
N GLN A 85 -22.53 -15.25 10.92
CA GLN A 85 -23.90 -15.73 10.92
C GLN A 85 -23.91 -16.99 10.05
N LEU A 86 -23.31 -18.03 10.62
CA LEU A 86 -23.45 -19.43 10.29
C LEU A 86 -23.14 -19.79 8.82
N GLU A 87 -21.91 -19.58 8.36
CA GLU A 87 -21.35 -20.40 7.27
C GLU A 87 -20.99 -21.79 7.81
N THR A 88 -22.01 -22.66 7.89
CA THR A 88 -21.78 -24.12 7.86
C THR A 88 -22.23 -24.67 6.51
N GLY A 89 -21.71 -24.11 5.42
CA GLY A 89 -22.03 -24.54 4.05
C GLY A 89 -21.74 -26.02 3.77
N HIS A 90 -20.87 -26.68 4.54
CA HIS A 90 -20.57 -28.12 4.37
C HIS A 90 -21.28 -29.05 5.36
N SER A 91 -21.73 -28.60 6.53
CA SER A 91 -22.47 -29.44 7.49
C SER A 91 -23.97 -29.15 7.54
N PHE A 92 -24.47 -28.14 6.81
CA PHE A 92 -25.90 -27.85 6.72
C PHE A 92 -26.55 -28.43 5.44
N LEU A 93 -25.75 -28.79 4.43
CA LEU A 93 -26.18 -29.57 3.26
C LEU A 93 -26.71 -30.96 3.63
N THR A 94 -26.34 -31.51 4.80
CA THR A 94 -26.87 -32.78 5.30
C THR A 94 -28.29 -32.68 5.87
N HIS A 95 -28.80 -31.47 6.13
CA HIS A 95 -30.14 -31.22 6.68
C HIS A 95 -31.13 -30.63 5.66
N LEU A 96 -30.69 -30.38 4.43
CA LEU A 96 -31.50 -29.94 3.31
C LEU A 96 -31.71 -31.11 2.35
N ASN A 97 -32.96 -31.58 2.24
CA ASN A 97 -33.29 -32.53 1.19
C ASN A 97 -33.60 -31.76 -0.09
N ILE A 98 -32.80 -32.00 -1.12
CA ILE A 98 -33.06 -31.51 -2.47
C ILE A 98 -34.26 -32.30 -2.99
N GLY A 99 -35.40 -31.64 -3.08
CA GLY A 99 -36.64 -32.19 -3.61
C GLY A 99 -36.60 -32.38 -5.13
N ASN A 100 -37.77 -32.53 -5.73
CA ASN A 100 -37.87 -32.73 -7.18
C ASN A 100 -37.24 -31.55 -7.92
N VAL A 101 -36.24 -31.85 -8.75
CA VAL A 101 -35.71 -30.92 -9.73
C VAL A 101 -36.57 -31.08 -10.99
N THR A 102 -37.38 -30.07 -11.29
CA THR A 102 -38.04 -29.99 -12.60
C THR A 102 -37.20 -29.12 -13.51
N SER A 103 -36.69 -29.72 -14.58
CA SER A 103 -35.92 -29.03 -15.62
C SER A 103 -36.37 -29.46 -16.99
N ASP A 104 -36.21 -28.57 -17.97
CA ASP A 104 -36.31 -28.92 -19.40
C ASP A 104 -35.08 -29.71 -19.90
N ALA A 105 -34.14 -30.06 -19.00
CA ALA A 105 -32.90 -30.79 -19.26
C ALA A 105 -32.85 -32.15 -18.54
N SER A 106 -31.99 -33.08 -18.99
CA SER A 106 -31.80 -34.39 -18.36
C SER A 106 -30.98 -34.29 -17.07
N VAL A 107 -31.58 -34.68 -15.95
CA VAL A 107 -30.96 -34.69 -14.60
C VAL A 107 -30.58 -36.11 -14.21
N ASP A 108 -29.36 -36.31 -13.72
CA ASP A 108 -28.98 -37.54 -13.02
C ASP A 108 -29.23 -37.37 -11.50
N PRO A 109 -30.27 -38.02 -10.94
CA PRO A 109 -30.69 -37.81 -9.55
C PRO A 109 -29.68 -38.36 -8.53
N ALA A 110 -28.74 -39.22 -8.92
CA ALA A 110 -27.77 -39.81 -8.00
C ALA A 110 -26.58 -38.90 -7.68
N ASN A 111 -26.24 -37.98 -8.59
CA ASN A 111 -25.05 -37.14 -8.49
C ASN A 111 -25.34 -35.64 -8.53
N HIS A 112 -26.62 -35.22 -8.52
CA HIS A 112 -27.03 -33.82 -8.64
C HIS A 112 -26.42 -33.10 -9.86
N LEU A 113 -26.25 -33.81 -10.98
CA LEU A 113 -25.68 -33.30 -12.22
C LEU A 113 -26.78 -33.08 -13.27
N CYS A 114 -26.91 -31.86 -13.77
CA CYS A 114 -27.76 -31.52 -14.91
C CYS A 114 -26.93 -31.51 -16.20
N THR A 115 -27.47 -32.07 -17.29
CA THR A 115 -26.85 -32.01 -18.63
C THR A 115 -27.83 -31.41 -19.64
N GLY A 116 -27.49 -30.24 -20.20
CA GLY A 116 -28.30 -29.55 -21.22
C GLY A 116 -28.49 -28.05 -20.97
N PHE A 117 -29.07 -27.35 -21.96
CA PHE A 117 -29.52 -25.95 -21.84
C PHE A 117 -30.98 -25.93 -21.41
N GLY A 118 -31.31 -25.34 -20.25
CA GLY A 118 -32.69 -25.24 -19.79
C GLY A 118 -32.84 -24.54 -18.44
N ARG A 119 -34.08 -24.18 -18.09
CA ARG A 119 -34.44 -23.63 -16.78
C ARG A 119 -34.64 -24.78 -15.81
N ALA A 120 -34.04 -24.69 -14.62
CA ALA A 120 -34.20 -25.70 -13.57
C ALA A 120 -34.82 -25.06 -12.33
N THR A 121 -35.86 -25.70 -11.79
CA THR A 121 -36.47 -25.33 -10.52
C THR A 121 -36.19 -26.41 -9.50
N VAL A 122 -35.61 -26.02 -8.36
CA VAL A 122 -35.20 -26.92 -7.30
C VAL A 122 -36.07 -26.66 -6.07
N ASP A 123 -36.84 -27.66 -5.65
CA ASP A 123 -37.56 -27.60 -4.38
C ASP A 123 -36.62 -27.92 -3.22
N LEU A 124 -36.57 -27.03 -2.21
CA LEU A 124 -35.77 -27.24 -1.01
C LEU A 124 -36.68 -27.59 0.17
N ARG A 125 -36.35 -28.65 0.91
CA ARG A 125 -37.10 -29.09 2.09
C ARG A 125 -36.18 -29.25 3.29
N LEU A 126 -36.48 -28.53 4.38
CA LEU A 126 -35.76 -28.61 5.65
C LEU A 126 -36.21 -29.83 6.47
N LEU A 127 -35.26 -30.60 6.99
CA LEU A 127 -35.52 -31.82 7.76
C LEU A 127 -35.74 -31.57 9.27
N GLU A 128 -35.32 -30.42 9.82
CA GLU A 128 -35.48 -30.10 11.25
C GLU A 128 -35.83 -28.62 11.50
N PRO A 129 -36.71 -28.30 12.48
CA PRO A 129 -37.11 -26.93 12.78
C PRO A 129 -36.03 -26.25 13.64
N THR A 130 -35.22 -25.39 13.04
CA THR A 130 -34.38 -24.44 13.79
C THR A 130 -35.01 -23.06 13.70
N SER A 131 -35.09 -22.35 14.83
CA SER A 131 -35.84 -21.10 15.01
C SER A 131 -35.26 -19.87 14.31
N ASN A 132 -34.41 -20.05 13.30
CA ASN A 132 -33.62 -18.97 12.71
C ASN A 132 -34.18 -18.58 11.35
N ALA A 133 -34.37 -17.28 11.15
CA ALA A 133 -34.84 -16.70 9.90
C ALA A 133 -33.77 -16.87 8.80
N LEU A 134 -34.20 -17.31 7.62
CA LEU A 134 -33.31 -17.62 6.49
C LEU A 134 -33.54 -16.56 5.40
N LYS A 135 -32.46 -15.97 4.91
CA LYS A 135 -32.50 -14.89 3.91
C LYS A 135 -31.82 -15.39 2.63
N LEU A 136 -32.61 -15.89 1.69
CA LEU A 136 -32.13 -16.31 0.37
C LEU A 136 -32.10 -15.08 -0.55
N LEU A 137 -30.94 -14.77 -1.10
CA LEU A 137 -30.77 -13.75 -2.14
C LEU A 137 -30.48 -14.48 -3.46
N SER A 138 -31.44 -14.48 -4.38
CA SER A 138 -31.23 -14.96 -5.75
C SER A 138 -31.06 -13.78 -6.70
N ASN A 139 -30.25 -13.98 -7.74
CA ASN A 139 -29.80 -12.97 -8.71
C ASN A 139 -30.90 -12.38 -9.62
N ASP A 140 -32.16 -12.80 -9.48
CA ASP A 140 -33.28 -12.19 -10.20
C ASP A 140 -33.88 -11.03 -9.39
N SER A 141 -34.01 -9.90 -10.08
CA SER A 141 -34.18 -8.54 -9.56
C SER A 141 -35.46 -8.23 -8.78
N GLU A 142 -36.24 -9.19 -8.26
CA GLU A 142 -37.47 -8.88 -7.51
C GLU A 142 -37.81 -9.73 -6.26
N LEU A 143 -37.01 -10.72 -5.83
CA LEU A 143 -37.39 -11.50 -4.63
C LEU A 143 -36.61 -11.12 -3.37
N LYS A 144 -36.98 -9.99 -2.74
CA LYS A 144 -36.65 -9.70 -1.33
C LYS A 144 -37.77 -10.20 -0.42
N GLN A 145 -37.84 -11.50 -0.16
CA GLN A 145 -38.75 -12.04 0.87
C GLN A 145 -37.97 -12.50 2.10
N ASN A 146 -38.31 -11.94 3.26
CA ASN A 146 -37.91 -12.46 4.56
C ASN A 146 -38.76 -13.70 4.86
N LEU A 147 -38.22 -14.90 4.66
CA LEU A 147 -38.92 -16.14 4.99
C LEU A 147 -38.72 -16.46 6.48
N ARG A 148 -39.82 -16.35 7.25
CA ARG A 148 -39.92 -17.02 8.55
C ARG A 148 -40.35 -18.46 8.29
N LEU A 149 -39.37 -19.38 8.34
CA LEU A 149 -39.60 -20.81 8.13
C LEU A 149 -40.29 -21.40 9.37
N ASN A 150 -41.61 -21.63 9.25
CA ASN A 150 -42.29 -22.64 10.05
C ASN A 150 -42.24 -23.98 9.29
N SER A 151 -42.35 -25.08 10.03
CA SER A 151 -42.06 -26.48 9.66
C SER A 151 -42.72 -27.06 8.40
N ASP A 152 -43.55 -26.32 7.67
CA ASP A 152 -44.37 -26.83 6.56
C ASP A 152 -44.19 -26.08 5.22
N ILE A 153 -43.21 -25.19 5.08
CA ILE A 153 -43.05 -24.40 3.84
C ILE A 153 -42.05 -25.07 2.90
N THR A 154 -42.56 -25.63 1.80
CA THR A 154 -41.78 -25.94 0.59
C THR A 154 -41.53 -24.65 -0.20
N SER A 155 -40.26 -24.32 -0.46
CA SER A 155 -39.88 -23.17 -1.30
C SER A 155 -39.17 -23.66 -2.56
N SER A 156 -39.66 -23.24 -3.73
CA SER A 156 -39.05 -23.54 -5.04
C SER A 156 -38.05 -22.44 -5.41
N LEU A 157 -36.78 -22.78 -5.60
CA LEU A 157 -35.76 -21.88 -6.13
C LEU A 157 -35.68 -22.05 -7.65
N VAL A 158 -35.82 -20.95 -8.40
CA VAL A 158 -35.69 -20.95 -9.87
C VAL A 158 -34.30 -20.39 -10.22
N CYS A 159 -33.50 -21.16 -10.94
CA CYS A 159 -32.21 -20.69 -11.45
C CYS A 159 -32.15 -20.86 -12.97
N ASP A 160 -31.83 -19.78 -13.69
CA ASP A 160 -31.40 -19.84 -15.09
C ASP A 160 -29.89 -20.11 -15.10
N ALA A 161 -29.49 -21.37 -15.27
CA ALA A 161 -28.10 -21.80 -15.25
C ALA A 161 -27.66 -22.42 -16.58
N ASN A 162 -26.43 -22.12 -17.01
CA ASN A 162 -25.74 -22.90 -18.03
C ASN A 162 -25.12 -24.12 -17.32
N CYS A 163 -25.74 -25.30 -17.43
CA CYS A 163 -25.41 -26.48 -16.62
C CYS A 163 -24.10 -27.17 -17.04
N SER A 164 -22.97 -26.48 -16.84
CA SER A 164 -21.62 -27.05 -16.77
C SER A 164 -20.90 -26.66 -15.46
N ALA A 165 -21.65 -26.11 -14.50
CA ALA A 165 -21.16 -25.64 -13.22
C ALA A 165 -21.77 -26.47 -12.09
N ASP A 166 -20.95 -26.76 -11.09
CA ASP A 166 -21.32 -27.42 -9.84
C ASP A 166 -22.39 -26.57 -9.12
N LEU A 167 -23.48 -27.20 -8.64
CA LEU A 167 -24.62 -26.51 -8.00
C LEU A 167 -24.19 -25.73 -6.75
N SER A 168 -23.02 -26.07 -6.20
CA SER A 168 -22.30 -25.31 -5.17
C SER A 168 -22.06 -23.84 -5.55
N GLN A 169 -21.94 -23.50 -6.84
CA GLN A 169 -21.82 -22.11 -7.30
C GLN A 169 -23.11 -21.31 -7.20
N CYS A 170 -24.28 -21.97 -7.19
CA CYS A 170 -25.56 -21.29 -6.94
C CYS A 170 -25.81 -21.04 -5.44
N LEU A 171 -25.14 -21.82 -4.58
CA LEU A 171 -25.23 -21.73 -3.12
C LEU A 171 -24.04 -21.01 -2.49
N ALA A 172 -22.99 -20.72 -3.27
CA ALA A 172 -21.87 -19.92 -2.82
C ALA A 172 -22.43 -18.57 -2.35
N SER A 173 -22.24 -18.30 -1.06
CA SER A 173 -22.37 -16.97 -0.49
C SER A 173 -21.64 -16.04 -1.45
N THR A 174 -22.39 -15.14 -2.08
CA THR A 174 -21.77 -13.88 -2.48
C THR A 174 -21.15 -13.36 -1.20
N GLU A 175 -19.82 -13.29 -1.13
CA GLU A 175 -19.12 -12.48 -0.14
C GLU A 175 -19.98 -11.23 0.03
N ASP A 176 -20.62 -11.07 1.18
CA ASP A 176 -21.43 -9.88 1.42
C ASP A 176 -20.47 -8.73 1.14
N PRO A 177 -20.68 -7.91 0.08
CA PRO A 177 -19.83 -6.76 -0.11
C PRO A 177 -20.13 -5.91 1.10
N HIS A 178 -19.21 -5.89 2.08
CA HIS A 178 -19.29 -5.01 3.25
C HIS A 178 -19.77 -3.66 2.71
N THR A 179 -21.03 -3.33 3.00
CA THR A 179 -21.69 -2.25 2.28
C THR A 179 -20.93 -1.00 2.68
N ILE A 180 -20.29 -0.35 1.70
CA ILE A 180 -19.44 0.84 1.89
C ILE A 180 -20.20 1.80 2.82
N GLY A 181 -19.82 1.83 4.10
CA GLY A 181 -20.70 2.39 5.14
C GLY A 181 -20.61 1.73 6.52
N GLN A 182 -20.73 0.41 6.62
CA GLN A 182 -20.79 -0.27 7.93
C GLN A 182 -19.43 -0.38 8.64
N GLU A 183 -18.32 -0.42 7.90
CA GLU A 183 -16.97 -0.41 8.48
C GLU A 183 -16.66 0.86 9.28
N PHE A 184 -17.25 2.00 8.92
CA PHE A 184 -17.06 3.27 9.63
C PHE A 184 -17.69 3.28 11.03
N LEU A 185 -18.56 2.32 11.33
CA LEU A 185 -19.19 2.16 12.66
C LEU A 185 -18.26 1.43 13.64
N HIS A 186 -17.31 0.65 13.14
CA HIS A 186 -16.37 -0.11 13.96
C HIS A 186 -15.23 0.79 14.44
N TYR A 187 -14.88 0.70 15.73
CA TYR A 187 -13.80 1.50 16.30
C TYR A 187 -12.44 1.14 15.69
N GLN A 188 -12.28 -0.11 15.22
CA GLN A 188 -11.09 -0.63 14.55
C GLN A 188 -10.71 0.23 13.34
N PHE A 189 -11.70 0.69 12.55
CA PHE A 189 -11.45 1.57 11.42
C PHE A 189 -10.81 2.90 11.86
N TRP A 190 -11.36 3.55 12.89
CA TRP A 190 -10.86 4.83 13.38
C TRP A 190 -9.49 4.71 14.04
N VAL A 191 -9.26 3.62 14.79
CA VAL A 191 -7.94 3.32 15.36
C VAL A 191 -6.92 3.10 14.23
N PHE A 192 -7.24 2.28 13.23
CA PHE A 192 -6.41 2.07 12.04
C PHE A 192 -6.09 3.40 11.36
N MET A 193 -7.08 4.23 11.08
CA MET A 193 -6.91 5.50 10.37
C MET A 193 -6.04 6.49 11.16
N ILE A 194 -6.27 6.65 12.47
CA ILE A 194 -5.47 7.55 13.32
C ILE A 194 -4.03 7.05 13.42
N MET A 195 -3.83 5.75 13.67
CA MET A 195 -2.48 5.18 13.76
C MET A 195 -1.76 5.26 12.41
N LEU A 196 -2.47 5.02 11.30
CA LEU A 196 -1.96 5.19 9.94
C LEU A 196 -1.45 6.62 9.73
N PHE A 197 -2.23 7.64 10.11
CA PHE A 197 -1.78 9.03 10.00
C PHE A 197 -0.58 9.33 10.87
N ILE A 198 -0.56 8.88 12.13
CA ILE A 198 0.59 9.07 13.03
C ILE A 198 1.85 8.44 12.44
N ILE A 199 1.78 7.17 12.03
CA ILE A 199 2.91 6.43 11.43
C ILE A 199 3.38 7.14 10.15
N ARG A 200 2.46 7.50 9.25
CA ARG A 200 2.80 8.14 7.97
C ARG A 200 3.41 9.53 8.13
N ILE A 201 2.85 10.35 9.02
CA ILE A 201 3.42 11.66 9.37
C ILE A 201 4.80 11.46 9.99
N SER A 202 4.97 10.45 10.84
CA SER A 202 6.25 10.16 11.47
C SER A 202 7.31 9.78 10.45
N ILE A 203 7.03 8.80 9.59
CA ILE A 203 7.95 8.36 8.53
C ILE A 203 8.35 9.54 7.63
N SER A 204 7.37 10.30 7.12
CA SER A 204 7.62 11.43 6.21
C SER A 204 8.46 12.53 6.88
N THR A 205 8.13 12.88 8.12
CA THR A 205 8.86 13.90 8.89
C THR A 205 10.26 13.42 9.24
N ALA A 206 10.41 12.16 9.62
CA ALA A 206 11.69 11.58 9.98
C ALA A 206 12.65 11.52 8.77
N PHE A 207 12.16 11.21 7.56
CA PHE A 207 12.94 11.35 6.34
C PHE A 207 13.39 12.81 6.12
N SER A 208 12.48 13.76 6.25
CA SER A 208 12.79 15.19 6.06
C SER A 208 13.83 15.73 7.05
N LEU A 209 13.69 15.37 8.33
CA LEU A 209 14.61 15.78 9.39
C LEU A 209 15.96 15.07 9.25
N SER A 210 15.96 13.79 8.86
CA SER A 210 17.18 13.03 8.57
C SER A 210 17.96 13.62 7.39
N ASP A 211 17.27 14.07 6.34
CA ASP A 211 17.92 14.74 5.21
C ASP A 211 18.55 16.07 5.65
N THR A 212 17.82 16.87 6.43
CA THR A 212 18.32 18.14 6.98
C THR A 212 19.54 17.91 7.87
N ALA A 213 19.46 16.93 8.78
CA ALA A 213 20.57 16.48 9.63
C ALA A 213 21.79 16.03 8.81
N CYS A 214 21.57 15.33 7.70
CA CYS A 214 22.64 14.89 6.81
C CYS A 214 23.32 16.07 6.12
N PHE A 215 22.56 17.04 5.59
CA PHE A 215 23.13 18.23 4.97
C PHE A 215 23.93 19.07 5.97
N GLU A 216 23.45 19.17 7.22
CA GLU A 216 24.19 19.86 8.28
C GLU A 216 25.49 19.15 8.64
N ALA A 217 25.47 17.81 8.74
CA ALA A 217 26.65 17.01 9.02
C ALA A 217 27.70 17.05 7.89
N LEU A 218 27.27 17.17 6.63
CA LEU A 218 28.15 17.26 5.46
C LEU A 218 28.79 18.63 5.27
N GLY A 219 28.19 19.70 5.82
CA GLY A 219 28.76 21.05 5.83
C GLY A 219 29.20 21.54 4.43
N SER A 220 30.51 21.64 4.22
CA SER A 220 31.13 22.14 2.98
C SER A 220 31.14 21.14 1.82
N ALA A 221 30.72 19.88 2.03
CA ALA A 221 30.72 18.82 1.01
C ALA A 221 29.30 18.29 0.69
N PRO A 222 28.34 19.13 0.23
CA PRO A 222 26.99 18.69 -0.09
C PRO A 222 26.90 17.70 -1.27
N GLN A 223 27.97 17.57 -2.08
CA GLN A 223 28.09 16.58 -3.15
C GLN A 223 28.06 15.14 -2.63
N ASP A 224 28.52 14.90 -1.40
CA ASP A 224 28.62 13.56 -0.81
C ASP A 224 27.28 13.05 -0.27
N TYR A 225 26.23 13.88 -0.28
CA TYR A 225 24.88 13.49 0.11
C TYR A 225 24.38 12.27 -0.67
N ALA A 226 24.68 12.20 -1.96
CA ALA A 226 24.29 11.07 -2.80
C ALA A 226 24.96 9.75 -2.34
N MET A 227 26.24 9.81 -1.95
CA MET A 227 26.97 8.65 -1.40
C MET A 227 26.42 8.25 -0.04
N GLN A 228 26.02 9.22 0.78
CA GLN A 228 25.37 8.91 2.05
C GLN A 228 24.01 8.23 1.82
N ARG A 229 23.21 8.70 0.84
CA ARG A 229 21.93 8.11 0.44
C ARG A 229 22.02 6.67 -0.02
N LEU A 230 23.13 6.28 -0.64
CA LEU A 230 23.40 4.90 -1.07
C LEU A 230 23.21 3.88 0.06
N TRP A 231 23.70 4.19 1.26
CA TRP A 231 23.58 3.31 2.42
C TRP A 231 22.13 3.05 2.85
N GLY A 232 21.21 3.99 2.54
CA GLY A 232 19.79 3.85 2.85
C GLY A 232 19.09 2.93 1.89
N THR A 233 19.41 3.06 0.59
CA THR A 233 18.93 2.15 -0.46
C THR A 233 19.43 0.73 -0.24
N LEU A 234 20.70 0.56 0.14
CA LEU A 234 21.27 -0.73 0.50
C LEU A 234 20.52 -1.36 1.68
N GLY A 235 20.33 -0.60 2.75
CA GLY A 235 19.62 -1.07 3.93
C GLY A 235 18.15 -1.39 3.66
N TRP A 236 17.47 -0.63 2.80
CA TRP A 236 16.10 -0.90 2.37
C TRP A 236 15.96 -2.28 1.72
N GLY A 237 16.79 -2.59 0.71
CA GLY A 237 16.73 -3.87 0.01
C GLY A 237 17.08 -5.08 0.90
N ILE A 238 18.13 -4.95 1.71
CA ILE A 238 18.57 -6.04 2.60
C ILE A 238 17.50 -6.33 3.66
N VAL A 239 17.01 -5.30 4.35
CA VAL A 239 16.04 -5.49 5.44
C VAL A 239 14.68 -5.93 4.93
N ALA A 240 14.24 -5.49 3.75
CA ALA A 240 13.01 -5.99 3.12
C ALA A 240 13.08 -7.49 2.84
N THR A 241 14.23 -8.01 2.41
CA THR A 241 14.41 -9.45 2.17
C THR A 241 14.46 -10.23 3.48
N LEU A 242 15.22 -9.75 4.47
CA LEU A 242 15.35 -10.41 5.77
C LEU A 242 14.03 -10.42 6.53
N SER A 243 13.24 -9.35 6.45
CA SER A 243 11.91 -9.30 7.07
C SER A 243 10.94 -10.28 6.39
N GLY A 244 10.96 -10.37 5.06
CA GLY A 244 10.17 -11.34 4.32
C GLY A 244 10.49 -12.78 4.72
N LEU A 245 11.79 -13.12 4.84
CA LEU A 245 12.24 -14.42 5.31
C LEU A 245 11.78 -14.70 6.76
N LEU A 246 11.95 -13.72 7.65
CA LEU A 246 11.53 -13.84 9.05
C LEU A 246 10.03 -14.12 9.14
N ILE A 247 9.20 -13.38 8.41
CA ILE A 247 7.75 -13.56 8.42
C ILE A 247 7.39 -14.96 7.92
N ASP A 248 7.94 -15.41 6.79
CA ASP A 248 7.64 -16.74 6.26
C ASP A 248 8.06 -17.87 7.21
N THR A 249 9.23 -17.75 7.85
CA THR A 249 9.72 -18.77 8.81
C THR A 249 8.90 -18.84 10.09
N VAL A 250 8.50 -17.69 10.65
CA VAL A 250 7.65 -17.62 11.85
C VAL A 250 6.24 -18.14 11.54
N ASN A 251 5.68 -17.75 10.39
CA ASN A 251 4.37 -18.22 9.94
C ASN A 251 4.35 -19.74 9.69
N ALA A 252 5.42 -20.29 9.10
CA ALA A 252 5.57 -21.73 8.92
C ALA A 252 5.67 -22.49 10.26
N ALA A 253 6.33 -21.89 11.27
CA ALA A 253 6.49 -22.50 12.58
C ALA A 253 5.20 -22.47 13.42
N LEU A 254 4.40 -21.41 13.29
CA LEU A 254 3.20 -21.19 14.12
C LEU A 254 1.88 -21.57 13.42
N GLY A 255 1.93 -21.89 12.12
CA GLY A 255 0.77 -22.35 11.36
C GLY A 255 -0.27 -21.27 11.03
N TYR A 256 0.07 -19.99 11.20
CA TYR A 256 -0.77 -18.84 10.83
C TYR A 256 -0.07 -17.96 9.78
N SER A 257 -0.84 -17.19 9.00
CA SER A 257 -0.31 -16.23 8.01
C SER A 257 -0.53 -14.80 8.48
N ASP A 258 0.42 -14.24 9.23
CA ASP A 258 0.37 -12.88 9.75
C ASP A 258 1.63 -12.06 9.38
N HIS A 259 1.48 -10.75 9.29
CA HIS A 259 2.56 -9.79 9.00
C HIS A 259 3.12 -9.14 10.28
N THR A 260 2.48 -9.36 11.43
CA THR A 260 2.88 -8.82 12.74
C THR A 260 4.36 -9.09 13.11
N PRO A 261 4.98 -10.26 12.83
CA PRO A 261 6.40 -10.46 13.10
C PRO A 261 7.31 -9.42 12.42
N GLY A 262 6.94 -9.00 11.21
CA GLY A 262 7.63 -7.93 10.49
C GLY A 262 7.50 -6.57 11.18
N LEU A 263 6.30 -6.25 11.69
CA LEU A 263 6.05 -4.99 12.41
C LEU A 263 6.86 -4.93 13.71
N TYR A 264 7.02 -6.04 14.43
CA TYR A 264 7.89 -6.09 15.61
C TYR A 264 9.37 -5.93 15.26
N LEU A 265 9.83 -6.53 14.16
CA LEU A 265 11.19 -6.30 13.65
C LEU A 265 11.40 -4.81 13.31
N ALA A 266 10.42 -4.18 12.66
CA ALA A 266 10.47 -2.76 12.34
C ALA A 266 10.54 -1.90 13.61
N ALA A 267 9.69 -2.18 14.61
CA ALA A 267 9.71 -1.48 15.89
C ALA A 267 11.07 -1.63 16.60
N ALA A 268 11.67 -2.83 16.59
CA ALA A 268 13.00 -3.06 17.16
C ALA A 268 14.09 -2.23 16.47
N LEU A 269 14.05 -2.13 15.13
CA LEU A 269 14.98 -1.30 14.36
C LEU A 269 14.81 0.20 14.67
N ILE A 270 13.57 0.68 14.83
CA ILE A 270 13.29 2.08 15.17
C ILE A 270 13.73 2.40 16.59
N ILE A 271 13.52 1.49 17.55
CA ILE A 271 13.98 1.64 18.94
C ILE A 271 15.52 1.72 18.97
N LEU A 272 16.22 0.84 18.24
CA LEU A 272 17.67 0.87 18.11
C LEU A 272 18.15 2.20 17.52
N GLN A 273 17.52 2.66 16.44
CA GLN A 273 17.82 3.94 15.80
C GLN A 273 17.59 5.13 16.73
N THR A 274 16.52 5.11 17.52
CA THR A 274 16.21 6.15 18.52
C THR A 274 17.28 6.16 19.63
N GLY A 275 17.70 4.99 20.10
CA GLY A 275 18.78 4.83 21.08
C GLY A 275 20.12 5.43 20.60
N VAL A 276 20.48 5.21 19.34
CA VAL A 276 21.65 5.84 18.72
C VAL A 276 21.45 7.34 18.53
N GLY A 277 20.23 7.74 18.12
CA GLY A 277 19.84 9.12 17.85
C GLY A 277 19.98 10.04 19.07
N PHE A 278 19.75 9.55 20.29
CA PHE A 278 19.97 10.34 21.51
C PHE A 278 21.40 10.88 21.68
N ARG A 279 22.40 10.29 21.01
CA ARG A 279 23.78 10.78 21.04
C ARG A 279 24.09 11.85 20.00
N TRP A 280 23.15 12.16 19.10
CA TRP A 280 23.37 13.18 18.07
C TRP A 280 23.10 14.57 18.64
N ASN A 281 24.09 15.47 18.54
CA ASN A 281 23.89 16.88 18.89
C ASN A 281 23.94 17.72 17.62
N LEU A 282 22.85 17.66 16.84
CA LEU A 282 22.69 18.45 15.62
C LEU A 282 21.86 19.69 15.95
N LYS A 283 22.42 20.85 15.62
CA LYS A 283 21.70 22.12 15.75
C LYS A 283 20.86 22.28 14.49
N THR A 284 20.25 23.45 14.32
CA THR A 284 19.46 23.73 13.12
C THR A 284 20.10 24.89 12.39
N ALA A 285 20.39 24.73 11.11
CA ALA A 285 20.80 25.85 10.26
C ALA A 285 19.69 26.92 10.19
N LYS A 286 20.04 28.19 10.41
CA LYS A 286 19.09 29.32 10.32
C LYS A 286 18.56 29.45 8.88
N LYS A 287 17.26 29.22 8.68
CA LYS A 287 16.59 29.53 7.42
C LYS A 287 16.52 31.05 7.18
N SER A 288 16.98 31.50 6.02
CA SER A 288 16.79 32.89 5.59
C SER A 288 15.36 33.11 5.08
N ARG A 289 14.67 34.12 5.63
CA ARG A 289 13.31 34.53 5.24
C ARG A 289 13.19 35.05 3.80
N ALA A 290 14.30 35.32 3.13
CA ALA A 290 14.33 35.89 1.78
C ALA A 290 14.05 34.88 0.65
N VAL A 291 14.00 33.58 0.94
CA VAL A 291 14.06 32.53 -0.09
C VAL A 291 12.74 32.30 -0.83
N LEU A 292 11.59 32.38 -0.15
CA LEU A 292 10.27 32.08 -0.75
C LEU A 292 9.85 33.13 -1.80
N LYS A 293 10.28 34.38 -1.64
CA LYS A 293 10.00 35.49 -2.56
C LYS A 293 10.71 35.32 -3.92
N ASN A 294 11.80 34.57 -3.95
CA ASN A 294 12.64 34.36 -5.13
C ASN A 294 12.22 33.14 -5.97
N VAL A 295 11.38 32.25 -5.44
CA VAL A 295 10.92 31.04 -6.13
C VAL A 295 9.73 31.29 -7.06
N GLY A 296 8.83 32.22 -6.68
CA GLY A 296 7.61 32.52 -7.43
C GLY A 296 7.82 32.88 -8.92
N PRO A 297 8.83 33.71 -9.29
CA PRO A 297 9.10 34.05 -10.69
C PRO A 297 9.57 32.86 -11.55
N LEU A 298 10.23 31.85 -10.96
CA LEU A 298 10.67 30.65 -11.69
C LEU A 298 9.46 29.82 -12.14
N LEU A 299 8.42 29.73 -11.31
CA LEU A 299 7.21 28.97 -11.61
C LEU A 299 6.36 29.58 -12.74
N LYS A 300 6.55 30.87 -13.05
CA LYS A 300 5.81 31.56 -14.12
C LYS A 300 6.30 31.21 -15.53
N LYS A 301 7.47 30.59 -15.66
CA LYS A 301 7.97 30.19 -16.98
C LYS A 301 7.32 28.87 -17.41
N PRO A 302 6.75 28.77 -18.63
CA PRO A 302 5.99 27.60 -19.06
C PRO A 302 6.84 26.32 -19.06
N ARG A 303 8.14 26.43 -19.35
CA ARG A 303 9.07 25.30 -19.31
C ARG A 303 9.17 24.63 -17.94
N HIS A 304 9.16 25.42 -16.86
CA HIS A 304 9.25 24.88 -15.50
C HIS A 304 7.90 24.34 -15.03
N LEU A 305 6.79 24.90 -15.52
CA LEU A 305 5.45 24.38 -15.29
C LEU A 305 5.26 23.00 -15.94
N CYS A 306 5.68 22.82 -17.20
CA CYS A 306 5.66 21.51 -17.85
C CYS A 306 6.51 20.48 -17.09
N PHE A 307 7.67 20.89 -16.58
CA PHE A 307 8.52 20.00 -15.79
C PHE A 307 7.86 19.59 -14.47
N LEU A 308 7.17 20.51 -13.80
CA LEU A 308 6.42 20.20 -12.58
C LEU A 308 5.23 19.26 -12.85
N LEU A 309 4.53 19.46 -13.97
CA LEU A 309 3.49 18.53 -14.42
C LEU A 309 4.09 17.14 -14.69
N ASP A 310 5.26 17.08 -15.34
CA ASP A 310 5.92 15.80 -15.61
C ASP A 310 6.22 15.07 -14.28
N ILE A 311 6.80 15.77 -13.30
CA ILE A 311 7.08 15.22 -11.96
C ILE A 311 5.81 14.75 -11.26
N PHE A 312 4.73 15.53 -11.34
CA PHE A 312 3.44 15.19 -10.73
C PHE A 312 2.90 13.86 -11.27
N VAL A 313 2.91 13.67 -12.59
CA VAL A 313 2.44 12.43 -13.23
C VAL A 313 3.31 11.23 -12.81
N VAL A 314 4.65 11.41 -12.78
CA VAL A 314 5.55 10.36 -12.27
C VAL A 314 5.25 10.01 -10.81
N GLY A 315 4.94 11.02 -9.99
CA GLY A 315 4.48 10.85 -8.60
C GLY A 315 3.23 9.99 -8.51
N CYS A 316 2.19 10.29 -9.29
CA CYS A 316 0.96 9.50 -9.32
C CYS A 316 1.19 8.05 -9.76
N CYS A 317 2.04 7.80 -10.77
CA CYS A 317 2.38 6.44 -11.17
C CYS A 317 3.17 5.69 -10.08
N SER A 318 4.08 6.40 -9.42
CA SER A 318 4.91 5.81 -8.35
C SER A 318 4.07 5.41 -7.14
N SER A 319 3.07 6.22 -6.77
CA SER A 319 2.20 5.96 -5.63
C SER A 319 1.27 4.77 -5.87
N VAL A 320 0.63 4.67 -7.06
CA VAL A 320 -0.14 3.47 -7.43
C VAL A 320 0.73 2.22 -7.31
N HIS A 321 1.95 2.29 -7.83
CA HIS A 321 2.91 1.18 -7.74
C HIS A 321 3.23 0.82 -6.29
N TRP A 322 3.58 1.79 -5.43
CA TRP A 322 3.98 1.52 -4.04
C TRP A 322 2.84 0.99 -3.16
N TYR A 323 1.62 1.49 -3.35
CA TYR A 323 0.49 1.09 -2.50
C TYR A 323 -0.14 -0.24 -2.91
N TYR A 324 -0.30 -0.48 -4.21
CA TYR A 324 -1.06 -1.63 -4.69
C TYR A 324 -0.21 -2.86 -5.04
N SER A 325 1.11 -2.72 -5.22
CA SER A 325 1.96 -3.88 -5.58
C SER A 325 1.93 -4.99 -4.53
N TYR A 326 1.93 -4.65 -3.23
CA TYR A 326 1.89 -5.63 -2.16
C TYR A 326 0.55 -6.35 -2.06
N TRP A 327 -0.54 -5.63 -2.32
CA TRP A 327 -1.88 -6.20 -2.41
C TRP A 327 -1.94 -7.19 -3.57
N TYR A 328 -1.49 -6.76 -4.74
CA TYR A 328 -1.47 -7.58 -5.94
C TYR A 328 -0.63 -8.86 -5.78
N PHE A 329 0.56 -8.78 -5.17
CA PHE A 329 1.38 -9.96 -4.88
C PHE A 329 0.72 -10.90 -3.87
N THR A 330 0.00 -10.36 -2.89
CA THR A 330 -0.75 -11.17 -1.92
C THR A 330 -1.90 -11.91 -2.61
N ASP A 331 -2.61 -11.27 -3.54
CA ASP A 331 -3.68 -11.92 -4.33
C ASP A 331 -3.13 -13.02 -5.25
N LEU A 332 -1.91 -12.85 -5.77
CA LEU A 332 -1.17 -13.90 -6.49
C LEU A 332 -0.57 -14.99 -5.57
N LYS A 333 -0.88 -14.97 -4.27
CA LYS A 333 -0.37 -15.90 -3.26
C LYS A 333 1.16 -15.94 -3.19
N ALA A 334 1.82 -14.81 -3.44
CA ALA A 334 3.28 -14.69 -3.31
C ALA A 334 3.73 -14.86 -1.84
N SER A 335 4.87 -15.52 -1.63
CA SER A 335 5.49 -15.59 -0.31
C SER A 335 6.04 -14.24 0.12
N LYS A 336 6.17 -14.01 1.44
CA LYS A 336 6.66 -12.72 1.95
C LYS A 336 8.14 -12.51 1.62
N LEU A 337 8.91 -13.59 1.54
CA LEU A 337 10.26 -13.59 0.99
C LEU A 337 10.29 -13.09 -0.46
N LEU A 338 9.38 -13.54 -1.32
CA LEU A 338 9.34 -13.11 -2.72
C LEU A 338 9.03 -11.60 -2.81
N MET A 339 8.09 -11.11 -2.00
CA MET A 339 7.81 -9.67 -1.90
C MET A 339 9.07 -8.89 -1.45
N GLY A 340 9.79 -9.38 -0.44
CA GLY A 340 11.06 -8.81 -0.01
C GLY A 340 12.15 -8.81 -1.10
N LEU A 341 12.26 -9.89 -1.87
CA LEU A 341 13.19 -10.02 -3.00
C LEU A 341 12.85 -9.05 -4.15
N THR A 342 11.57 -8.82 -4.43
CA THR A 342 11.16 -7.81 -5.42
C THR A 342 11.61 -6.41 -5.00
N LEU A 343 11.46 -6.04 -3.72
CA LEU A 343 11.96 -4.78 -3.17
C LEU A 343 13.48 -4.68 -3.18
N ALA A 344 14.18 -5.76 -2.88
CA ALA A 344 15.63 -5.79 -2.97
C ALA A 344 16.10 -5.60 -4.41
N THR A 345 15.43 -6.24 -5.37
CA THR A 345 15.74 -6.07 -6.79
C THR A 345 15.48 -4.65 -7.26
N GLN A 346 14.33 -4.09 -6.88
CA GLN A 346 13.95 -2.70 -7.11
C GLN A 346 15.05 -1.72 -6.63
N SER A 347 15.51 -1.86 -5.38
CA SER A 347 16.48 -0.92 -4.79
C SER A 347 17.92 -1.17 -5.22
N LEU A 348 18.37 -2.43 -5.25
CA LEU A 348 19.78 -2.79 -5.46
C LEU A 348 20.16 -2.92 -6.93
N LEU A 349 19.24 -3.44 -7.76
CA LEU A 349 19.50 -3.69 -9.18
C LEU A 349 18.80 -2.68 -10.09
N GLY A 350 17.67 -2.10 -9.67
CA GLY A 350 16.99 -1.02 -10.36
C GLY A 350 17.60 0.34 -10.03
N ASP A 351 17.29 0.85 -8.84
CA ASP A 351 17.60 2.24 -8.45
C ASP A 351 19.10 2.53 -8.48
N LEU A 352 19.87 1.73 -7.76
CA LEU A 352 21.28 2.01 -7.48
C LEU A 352 22.13 2.10 -8.76
N PRO A 353 22.09 1.15 -9.71
CA PRO A 353 22.84 1.27 -10.96
C PRO A 353 22.42 2.47 -11.81
N PHE A 354 21.12 2.74 -11.90
CA PHE A 354 20.61 3.88 -12.68
C PHE A 354 20.92 5.23 -12.04
N MET A 355 21.09 5.31 -10.73
CA MET A 355 21.61 6.51 -10.06
C MET A 355 23.06 6.81 -10.49
N PHE A 356 23.93 5.80 -10.63
CA PHE A 356 25.30 6.01 -11.13
C PHE A 356 25.34 6.38 -12.62
N ILE A 357 24.50 5.74 -13.44
CA ILE A 357 24.45 5.98 -14.90
C ILE A 357 23.71 7.29 -15.23
N SER A 358 22.93 7.84 -14.30
CA SER A 358 22.10 9.03 -14.51
C SER A 358 22.88 10.23 -15.05
N GLY A 359 24.13 10.46 -14.61
CA GLY A 359 24.96 11.57 -15.10
C GLY A 359 25.26 11.47 -16.60
N TRP A 360 25.56 10.26 -17.08
CA TRP A 360 25.73 9.99 -18.52
C TRP A 360 24.42 10.18 -19.29
N LEU A 361 23.31 9.71 -18.71
CA LEU A 361 21.99 9.79 -19.33
C LEU A 361 21.51 11.25 -19.46
N ILE A 362 21.70 12.04 -18.41
CA ILE A 362 21.41 13.49 -18.40
C ILE A 362 22.31 14.21 -19.41
N GLY A 363 23.59 13.87 -19.50
CA GLY A 363 24.51 14.45 -20.49
C GLY A 363 24.08 14.19 -21.93
N LYS A 364 23.56 13.00 -22.24
CA LYS A 364 23.10 12.64 -23.58
C LYS A 364 21.69 13.14 -23.91
N LEU A 365 20.73 12.95 -23.00
CA LEU A 365 19.31 13.17 -23.28
C LEU A 365 18.80 14.53 -22.80
N LYS A 366 19.54 15.24 -21.93
CA LYS A 366 19.10 16.41 -21.15
C LYS A 366 18.05 16.02 -20.10
N HIS A 367 17.97 16.79 -19.00
CA HIS A 367 17.12 16.49 -17.84
C HIS A 367 15.67 16.16 -18.17
N ILE A 368 15.02 16.96 -19.04
CA ILE A 368 13.58 16.81 -19.32
C ILE A 368 13.26 15.50 -20.06
N ASN A 369 14.15 15.03 -20.95
CA ASN A 369 13.90 13.79 -21.66
C ASN A 369 14.18 12.56 -20.80
N VAL A 370 15.09 12.67 -19.82
CA VAL A 370 15.27 11.62 -18.79
C VAL A 370 14.01 11.46 -17.96
N VAL A 371 13.37 12.57 -17.57
CA VAL A 371 12.07 12.51 -16.87
C VAL A 371 11.01 11.85 -17.75
N ARG A 372 10.92 12.21 -19.05
CA ARG A 372 9.96 11.59 -19.97
C ARG A 372 10.23 10.11 -20.23
N LEU A 373 11.48 9.65 -20.12
CA LEU A 373 11.81 8.23 -20.19
C LEU A 373 11.18 7.43 -19.05
N ALA A 374 10.97 8.05 -17.89
CA ALA A 374 10.28 7.42 -16.76
C ALA A 374 8.83 7.03 -17.13
N PHE A 375 8.13 7.84 -17.92
CA PHE A 375 6.78 7.51 -18.39
C PHE A 375 6.77 6.24 -19.24
N LEU A 376 7.74 6.10 -20.15
CA LEU A 376 7.86 4.88 -20.95
C LEU A 376 8.16 3.67 -20.05
N GLY A 377 9.01 3.85 -19.04
CA GLY A 377 9.28 2.83 -18.04
C GLY A 377 8.02 2.41 -17.28
N PHE A 378 7.20 3.36 -16.81
CA PHE A 378 5.95 3.09 -16.10
C PHE A 378 4.91 2.41 -17.00
N PHE A 379 4.80 2.85 -18.26
CA PHE A 379 3.92 2.20 -19.23
C PHE A 379 4.28 0.73 -19.43
N VAL A 380 5.55 0.42 -19.67
CA VAL A 380 6.02 -0.97 -19.80
C VAL A 380 5.83 -1.74 -18.49
N LYS A 381 6.09 -1.11 -17.34
CA LYS A 381 5.93 -1.72 -16.02
C LYS A 381 4.48 -2.13 -15.75
N PHE A 382 3.52 -1.23 -15.94
CA PHE A 382 2.10 -1.53 -15.75
C PHE A 382 1.56 -2.53 -16.78
N LEU A 383 2.02 -2.44 -18.04
CA LEU A 383 1.65 -3.43 -19.06
C LEU A 383 2.17 -4.82 -18.69
N ALA A 384 3.41 -4.92 -18.21
CA ALA A 384 3.99 -6.19 -17.75
C ALA A 384 3.24 -6.76 -16.54
N TYR A 385 2.83 -5.91 -15.59
CA TYR A 385 1.98 -6.31 -14.47
C TYR A 385 0.61 -6.81 -14.91
N SER A 386 0.00 -6.21 -15.94
CA SER A 386 -1.29 -6.67 -16.47
C SER A 386 -1.26 -8.11 -17.02
N TYR A 387 -0.10 -8.61 -17.46
CA TYR A 387 0.07 -9.99 -17.94
C TYR A 387 0.71 -10.92 -16.89
N LEU A 388 0.96 -10.42 -15.67
CA LEU A 388 1.62 -11.20 -14.63
C LEU A 388 0.68 -12.27 -14.08
N ARG A 389 1.01 -13.54 -14.30
CA ARG A 389 0.32 -14.69 -13.70
C ARG A 389 1.15 -15.37 -12.62
N ASN A 390 2.45 -15.49 -12.85
CA ASN A 390 3.39 -16.05 -11.90
C ASN A 390 4.13 -14.92 -11.17
N PRO A 391 4.04 -14.80 -9.84
CA PRO A 391 4.61 -13.70 -9.09
C PRO A 391 6.14 -13.63 -9.18
N TRP A 392 6.83 -14.72 -9.52
CA TRP A 392 8.29 -14.72 -9.68
C TRP A 392 8.79 -13.79 -10.79
N TYR A 393 8.00 -13.56 -11.83
CA TYR A 393 8.37 -12.62 -12.89
C TYR A 393 8.33 -11.16 -12.44
N ALA A 394 7.73 -10.85 -11.29
CA ALA A 394 7.75 -9.50 -10.72
C ALA A 394 9.18 -9.01 -10.45
N ILE A 395 10.10 -9.91 -10.09
CA ILE A 395 11.53 -9.58 -9.90
C ILE A 395 12.11 -8.94 -11.17
N GLY A 396 11.83 -9.52 -12.34
CA GLY A 396 12.29 -8.99 -13.62
C GLY A 396 11.63 -7.66 -13.97
N ILE A 397 10.33 -7.51 -13.67
CA ILE A 397 9.59 -6.26 -13.89
C ILE A 397 10.16 -5.14 -13.01
N GLU A 398 10.55 -5.42 -11.77
CA GLU A 398 11.11 -4.44 -10.83
C GLU A 398 12.47 -3.88 -11.26
N LEU A 399 13.17 -4.49 -12.21
CA LEU A 399 14.36 -3.87 -12.82
C LEU A 399 14.03 -2.56 -13.54
N LEU A 400 12.78 -2.40 -14.01
CA LEU A 400 12.30 -1.15 -14.60
C LEU A 400 12.22 -0.01 -13.57
N GLN A 401 12.40 -0.28 -12.28
CA GLN A 401 12.53 0.77 -11.28
C GLN A 401 13.69 1.73 -11.58
N GLY A 402 14.79 1.23 -12.15
CA GLY A 402 15.94 2.05 -12.47
C GLY A 402 15.61 3.27 -13.36
N PRO A 403 15.01 3.07 -14.56
CA PRO A 403 14.58 4.19 -15.39
C PRO A 403 13.39 4.96 -14.79
N THR A 404 12.43 4.31 -14.12
CA THR A 404 11.23 4.98 -13.61
C THR A 404 11.49 5.85 -12.38
N TYR A 405 12.44 5.48 -11.53
CA TYR A 405 12.74 6.15 -10.27
C TYR A 405 14.21 6.53 -10.14
N GLY A 406 15.16 5.59 -10.26
CA GLY A 406 16.59 5.86 -10.05
C GLY A 406 17.14 7.01 -10.88
N SER A 407 17.00 6.93 -12.21
CA SER A 407 17.49 7.98 -13.13
C SER A 407 16.62 9.24 -13.11
N PHE A 408 15.31 9.07 -12.97
CA PHE A 408 14.32 10.15 -12.82
C PHE A 408 14.65 11.02 -11.60
N TYR A 409 14.88 10.42 -10.44
CA TYR A 409 15.12 11.12 -9.19
C TYR A 409 16.40 11.97 -9.26
N VAL A 410 17.48 11.45 -9.85
CA VAL A 410 18.70 12.24 -10.06
C VAL A 410 18.49 13.36 -11.08
N ALA A 411 17.77 13.11 -12.17
CA ALA A 411 17.44 14.15 -13.15
C ALA A 411 16.58 15.26 -12.54
N MET A 412 15.57 14.90 -11.73
CA MET A 412 14.70 15.81 -11.00
C MET A 412 15.49 16.72 -10.05
N THR A 413 16.30 16.12 -9.19
CA THR A 413 17.09 16.86 -8.19
C THR A 413 18.21 17.70 -8.82
N SER A 414 18.87 17.20 -9.86
CA SER A 414 19.88 17.94 -10.63
C SER A 414 19.27 19.13 -11.37
N TYR A 415 18.10 18.94 -11.99
CA TYR A 415 17.41 20.02 -12.68
C TYR A 415 17.02 21.13 -11.70
N ALA A 416 16.46 20.77 -10.54
CA ALA A 416 16.10 21.72 -9.49
C ALA A 416 17.27 22.61 -9.09
N ARG A 417 18.45 22.03 -8.87
CA ARG A 417 19.68 22.79 -8.54
C ARG A 417 20.11 23.69 -9.70
N SER A 418 20.09 23.20 -10.94
CA SER A 418 20.58 23.95 -12.10
C SER A 418 19.79 25.21 -12.45
N ILE A 419 18.50 25.27 -12.10
CA ILE A 419 17.63 26.41 -12.42
C ILE A 419 17.42 27.36 -11.24
N SER A 420 17.83 26.95 -10.04
CA SER A 420 17.65 27.74 -8.82
C SER A 420 18.66 28.87 -8.73
N PRO A 421 18.24 30.11 -8.42
CA PRO A 421 19.15 31.17 -8.04
C PRO A 421 20.02 30.76 -6.83
N PRO A 422 21.27 31.28 -6.73
CA PRO A 422 22.15 31.00 -5.62
C PRO A 422 21.46 31.23 -4.27
N GLY A 423 21.53 30.25 -3.37
CA GLY A 423 20.90 30.31 -2.05
C GLY A 423 19.42 29.93 -2.00
N THR A 424 18.81 29.53 -3.12
CA THR A 424 17.40 29.07 -3.17
C THR A 424 17.22 27.60 -3.54
N GLU A 425 18.32 26.91 -3.87
CA GLU A 425 18.38 25.52 -4.35
C GLU A 425 17.61 24.55 -3.44
N ALA A 426 17.88 24.59 -2.13
CA ALA A 426 17.24 23.71 -1.17
C ALA A 426 15.72 23.91 -1.12
N THR A 427 15.24 25.15 -1.26
CA THR A 427 13.80 25.45 -1.21
C THR A 427 13.09 25.01 -2.48
N PHE A 428 13.69 25.25 -3.64
CA PHE A 428 13.11 24.80 -4.90
C PHE A 428 13.14 23.26 -5.02
N LEU A 429 14.19 22.62 -4.51
CA LEU A 429 14.26 21.17 -4.36
C LEU A 429 13.15 20.64 -3.43
N SER A 430 12.93 21.28 -2.28
CA SER A 430 11.82 20.91 -1.38
C SER A 430 10.45 21.09 -2.03
N LEU A 431 10.26 22.12 -2.86
CA LEU A 431 9.02 22.33 -3.60
C LEU A 431 8.78 21.18 -4.59
N ILE A 432 9.78 20.84 -5.40
CA ILE A 432 9.69 19.75 -6.38
C ILE A 432 9.45 18.40 -5.70
N LEU A 433 10.14 18.12 -4.59
CA LEU A 433 9.92 16.90 -3.80
C LEU A 433 8.50 16.87 -3.21
N GLY A 434 7.96 18.01 -2.77
CA GLY A 434 6.57 18.10 -2.32
C GLY A 434 5.55 17.83 -3.44
N VAL A 435 5.85 18.21 -4.68
CA VAL A 435 5.00 17.87 -5.84
C VAL A 435 5.04 16.37 -6.13
N PHE A 436 6.23 15.77 -6.08
CA PHE A 436 6.43 14.33 -6.32
C PHE A 436 5.81 13.46 -5.21
N ASP A 437 6.24 13.65 -3.95
CA ASP A 437 5.88 12.79 -2.82
C ASP A 437 4.49 13.12 -2.25
N CYS A 438 4.09 14.39 -2.18
CA CYS A 438 2.80 14.74 -1.56
C CYS A 438 1.69 14.82 -2.60
N LEU A 439 1.79 15.73 -3.58
CA LEU A 439 0.70 15.95 -4.53
C LEU A 439 0.48 14.73 -5.43
N GLY A 440 1.57 14.08 -5.88
CA GLY A 440 1.51 12.85 -6.65
C GLY A 440 0.78 11.72 -5.90
N GLU A 441 1.15 11.48 -4.65
CA GLU A 441 0.50 10.46 -3.80
C GLU A 441 -0.94 10.82 -3.42
N CYS A 442 -1.28 12.10 -3.26
CA CYS A 442 -2.64 12.55 -2.91
C CYS A 442 -3.69 12.26 -4.01
N LEU A 443 -3.27 12.28 -5.27
CA LEU A 443 -4.17 12.36 -6.44
C LEU A 443 -4.11 11.11 -7.35
N SER A 444 -3.37 10.09 -6.92
CA SER A 444 -3.38 8.74 -7.51
C SER A 444 -4.48 7.88 -6.92
#